data_AF-A0A967WQZ3-F1
#
_entry.id   AF-A0A967WQZ3-F1
#
_cell.length_a   1.000
_cell.length_b   1.000
_cell.length_c   1.000
_cell.angle_alpha   90.00
_cell.angle_beta   90.00
_cell.angle_gamma   90.00
#
_symmetry.space_group_name_H-M   'P 1'
#
loop_
_entity.id
_entity.type
_entity.pdbx_description
1 polymer ?
#
loop_
_entity_poly.entity_id
_entity_poly.type
_entity_poly.pdbx_seq_one_letter_code
_entity_poly.pdbx_strand_id
1 'polypeptide(L)'
;FSRDLTQLAREGKLDPVIGRDAEILRVIQVLSRRTKNNPVLIGSAGVGKTAIAEGLAQKIGEDDVPEILSGKQVVQLDMGAMVAGTRFR
;
A
#
# COMPACT_ATOMS: atom_id res chain seq x y z
N PHE A 1 -8.65 -9.67 9.88
CA PHE A 1 -7.23 -9.41 10.27
C PHE A 1 -6.54 -8.44 9.30
N SER A 2 -7.29 -7.77 8.42
CA SER A 2 -6.72 -6.88 7.41
C SER A 2 -7.68 -5.73 7.10
N ARG A 3 -7.14 -4.68 6.49
CA ARG A 3 -7.86 -3.48 6.06
C ARG A 3 -7.56 -3.22 4.59
N ASP A 4 -8.59 -3.09 3.77
CA ASP A 4 -8.43 -2.74 2.35
C ASP A 4 -8.24 -1.23 2.21
N LEU A 5 -7.02 -0.80 1.91
CA LEU A 5 -6.67 0.60 1.71
C LEU A 5 -7.19 1.12 0.38
N THR A 6 -7.27 0.28 -0.66
CA THR A 6 -7.78 0.69 -1.99
C THR A 6 -9.27 0.98 -1.93
N GLN A 7 -10.04 0.19 -1.18
CA GLN A 7 -11.45 0.49 -0.92
C GLN A 7 -11.60 1.84 -0.19
N LEU A 8 -10.81 2.06 0.86
CA LEU A 8 -10.88 3.32 1.62
C LEU A 8 -10.47 4.53 0.80
N ALA A 9 -9.49 4.37 -0.10
CA ALA A 9 -9.11 5.39 -1.06
C ALA A 9 -10.29 5.75 -1.98
N ARG A 10 -10.95 4.75 -2.58
CA ARG A 10 -12.14 4.96 -3.44
C ARG A 10 -13.30 5.62 -2.69
N GLU A 11 -13.44 5.33 -1.40
CA GLU A 11 -14.44 5.93 -0.53
C GLU A 11 -14.05 7.33 0.01
N GLY A 12 -12.86 7.84 -0.35
CA GLY A 12 -12.37 9.14 0.13
C GLY A 12 -12.06 9.19 1.63
N LYS A 13 -11.82 8.03 2.26
CA LYS A 13 -11.58 7.87 3.70
C LYS A 13 -10.10 7.88 4.10
N LEU A 14 -9.19 7.97 3.13
CA LEU A 14 -7.76 8.15 3.38
C LEU A 14 -7.41 9.63 3.27
N ASP A 15 -6.53 10.10 4.16
CA ASP A 15 -6.00 11.45 4.09
C ASP A 15 -5.20 11.64 2.79
N PRO A 16 -5.27 12.82 2.14
CA PRO A 16 -4.50 13.09 0.94
C PRO A 16 -3.00 13.04 1.23
N VAL A 17 -2.25 12.30 0.41
CA VAL A 17 -0.81 12.17 0.58
C VAL A 17 -0.08 13.28 -0.18
N ILE A 18 0.62 14.15 0.55
CA ILE A 18 1.30 15.34 -0.01
C ILE A 18 2.81 15.13 -0.01
N GLY A 19 3.47 15.43 -1.15
CA GLY A 19 4.93 15.51 -1.24
C GLY A 19 5.67 14.17 -1.22
N ARG A 20 4.98 13.06 -1.57
CA ARG A 20 5.54 11.69 -1.64
C ARG A 20 5.46 11.06 -3.03
N ASP A 21 5.24 11.87 -4.06
CA ASP A 21 5.03 11.39 -5.43
C ASP A 21 6.21 10.55 -5.93
N ALA A 22 7.45 10.97 -5.65
CA ALA A 22 8.65 10.26 -6.09
C ALA A 22 8.74 8.86 -5.46
N GLU A 23 8.45 8.72 -4.16
CA GLU A 23 8.46 7.43 -3.46
C GLU A 23 7.32 6.52 -3.91
N ILE A 24 6.12 7.07 -4.10
CA ILE A 24 4.95 6.31 -4.60
C ILE A 24 5.24 5.79 -6.02
N LEU A 25 5.72 6.65 -6.92
CA LEU A 25 6.12 6.26 -8.26
C LEU A 25 7.23 5.20 -8.23
N ARG A 26 8.17 5.30 -7.30
CA ARG A 26 9.22 4.29 -7.14
C ARG A 26 8.64 2.93 -6.72
N VAL A 27 7.66 2.92 -5.82
CA VAL A 27 6.96 1.70 -5.40
C VAL A 27 6.21 1.08 -6.58
N ILE A 28 5.47 1.87 -7.35
CA ILE A 28 4.78 1.43 -8.58
C ILE A 28 5.76 0.80 -9.57
N GLN A 29 6.90 1.44 -9.81
CA GLN A 29 7.94 0.93 -10.70
C GLN A 29 8.50 -0.42 -10.21
N VAL A 30 8.73 -0.59 -8.91
CA VAL A 30 9.24 -1.85 -8.35
C VAL A 30 8.20 -2.96 -8.48
N LEU A 31 6.94 -2.69 -8.12
CA LEU A 31 5.83 -3.65 -8.21
C LEU A 31 5.58 -4.12 -9.64
N SER A 32 5.84 -3.25 -10.63
CA SER A 32 5.67 -3.54 -12.06
C SER A 32 6.78 -4.40 -12.67
N ARG A 33 7.83 -4.77 -11.91
CA ARG A 33 8.93 -5.61 -12.40
C ARG A 33 8.51 -7.07 -12.52
N ARG A 34 9.14 -7.79 -13.46
CA ARG A 34 8.99 -9.25 -13.59
C ARG A 34 9.61 -10.03 -12.42
N THR A 35 10.71 -9.51 -11.86
CA THR A 35 11.42 -10.16 -10.75
C THR A 35 11.82 -9.11 -9.71
N LYS A 36 11.98 -9.54 -8.45
CA LYS A 36 12.30 -8.67 -7.30
C LYS A 36 11.31 -7.49 -7.20
N ASN A 37 10.03 -7.79 -7.31
CA ASN A 37 8.92 -6.83 -7.30
C ASN A 37 8.36 -6.54 -5.91
N ASN A 38 9.10 -6.88 -4.84
CA ASN A 38 8.69 -6.68 -3.46
C ASN A 38 9.44 -5.46 -2.88
N PRO A 39 8.86 -4.25 -2.91
CA PRO A 39 9.48 -3.07 -2.32
C PRO A 39 9.50 -3.17 -0.79
N VAL A 40 10.59 -2.69 -0.19
CA VAL A 40 10.72 -2.56 1.27
C VAL A 40 11.06 -1.11 1.59
N LEU A 41 10.19 -0.44 2.36
CA LEU A 41 10.35 0.96 2.75
C LEU A 41 11.20 1.07 4.03
N ILE A 42 12.41 1.61 3.89
CA ILE A 42 13.39 1.78 4.97
C ILE A 42 13.41 3.24 5.44
N GLY A 43 13.68 3.45 6.73
CA GLY A 43 13.65 4.78 7.38
C GLY A 43 13.28 4.68 8.86
N SER A 44 13.40 5.78 9.59
CA SER A 44 13.05 5.86 11.01
C SER A 44 11.55 5.65 11.25
N ALA A 45 11.15 5.38 12.50
CA ALA A 45 9.74 5.38 12.88
C ALA A 45 9.14 6.78 12.71
N GLY A 46 7.87 6.87 12.29
CA GLY A 46 7.15 8.14 12.16
C GLY A 46 7.42 8.94 10.88
N VAL A 47 8.32 8.51 9.99
CA VAL A 47 8.67 9.27 8.76
C VAL A 47 7.60 9.23 7.65
N GLY A 48 6.45 8.57 7.89
CA GLY A 48 5.36 8.49 6.91
C GLY A 48 5.47 7.31 5.93
N LYS A 49 6.08 6.19 6.31
CA LYS A 49 6.12 4.98 5.45
C LYS A 49 4.73 4.47 5.09
N THR A 50 3.79 4.56 6.03
CA THR A 50 2.39 4.19 5.83
C THR A 50 1.74 5.08 4.77
N ALA A 51 2.05 6.38 4.77
CA ALA A 51 1.51 7.32 3.79
C ALA A 51 1.91 6.95 2.35
N ILE A 52 3.09 6.36 2.13
CA ILE A 52 3.49 5.87 0.80
C ILE A 52 2.58 4.71 0.35
N ALA A 53 2.21 3.81 1.26
CA ALA A 53 1.29 2.71 0.95
C ALA A 53 -0.15 3.19 0.73
N GLU A 54 -0.60 4.19 1.49
CA GLU A 54 -1.89 4.85 1.30
C GLU A 54 -1.94 5.61 -0.04
N GLY A 55 -0.86 6.30 -0.40
CA GLY A 55 -0.73 6.97 -1.69
C GLY A 55 -0.73 6.00 -2.88
N LEU A 56 -0.08 4.83 -2.73
CA LEU A 56 -0.22 3.74 -3.70
C LEU A 56 -1.69 3.28 -3.82
N ALA A 57 -2.41 3.16 -2.71
CA ALA A 57 -3.81 2.77 -2.72
C ALA A 57 -4.71 3.81 -3.39
N GLN A 58 -4.43 5.11 -3.20
CA GLN A 58 -5.07 6.23 -3.90
C GLN A 58 -4.86 6.13 -5.41
N LYS A 59 -3.60 5.97 -5.86
CA LYS A 59 -3.29 5.82 -7.30
C LYS A 59 -3.99 4.63 -7.94
N ILE A 60 -4.04 3.48 -7.27
CA ILE A 60 -4.78 2.30 -7.77
C ILE A 60 -6.30 2.53 -7.73
N GLY A 61 -6.80 3.26 -6.73
CA GLY A 61 -8.22 3.63 -6.62
C GLY A 61 -8.69 4.55 -7.74
N GLU A 62 -7.82 5.45 -8.18
CA GLU A 62 -8.02 6.44 -9.27
C GLU A 62 -7.70 5.88 -10.67
N ASP A 63 -7.24 4.63 -10.76
CA ASP A 63 -6.71 4.01 -11.99
C ASP A 63 -5.52 4.77 -12.62
N ASP A 64 -4.80 5.56 -11.81
CA ASP A 64 -3.56 6.25 -12.18
C ASP A 64 -2.33 5.36 -11.91
N VAL A 65 -2.32 4.19 -12.53
CA VAL A 65 -1.24 3.20 -12.45
C VAL A 65 -1.08 2.44 -13.77
N PRO A 66 0.09 1.80 -14.02
CA PRO A 66 0.23 0.93 -15.18
C PRO A 66 -0.76 -0.24 -15.14
N GLU A 67 -1.15 -0.74 -16.31
CA GLU A 67 -2.13 -1.83 -16.49
C GLU A 67 -1.89 -3.04 -15.57
N ILE A 68 -0.61 -3.39 -15.31
CA ILE A 68 -0.25 -4.50 -14.42
C ILE A 68 -0.78 -4.33 -12.99
N LEU A 69 -0.95 -3.10 -12.52
CA LEU A 69 -1.47 -2.75 -11.19
C LEU A 69 -2.93 -2.27 -11.22
N SER A 70 -3.48 -2.00 -12.40
CA SER A 70 -4.89 -1.62 -12.53
C SER A 70 -5.79 -2.70 -11.93
N GLY A 71 -6.83 -2.25 -11.21
CA GLY A 71 -7.78 -3.12 -10.51
C GLY A 71 -7.24 -3.94 -9.34
N LYS A 72 -5.95 -3.84 -8.98
CA LYS A 72 -5.40 -4.53 -7.81
C LYS A 72 -5.84 -3.88 -6.50
N GLN A 73 -5.54 -4.53 -5.37
CA GLN A 73 -5.90 -4.05 -4.04
C GLN A 73 -4.66 -3.94 -3.15
N VAL A 74 -4.57 -2.86 -2.38
CA VAL A 74 -3.59 -2.69 -1.31
C VAL A 74 -4.26 -3.08 0.00
N VAL A 75 -3.76 -4.15 0.61
CA VAL A 75 -4.31 -4.70 1.85
C VAL A 75 -3.28 -4.54 2.97
N GLN A 76 -3.66 -3.83 4.02
CA GLN A 76 -2.88 -3.73 5.25
C GLN A 76 -3.15 -4.95 6.13
N LEU A 77 -2.10 -5.63 6.56
CA LEU A 77 -2.19 -6.78 7.46
C LEU A 77 -1.91 -6.36 8.91
N ASP A 78 -2.78 -6.76 9.82
CA ASP A 78 -2.53 -6.64 11.26
C ASP A 78 -1.85 -7.92 11.76
N MET A 79 -0.54 -7.82 11.94
CA MET A 79 0.29 -8.92 12.42
C MET A 79 -0.08 -9.35 13.86
N GLY A 80 -0.50 -8.42 14.73
CA GLY A 80 -0.88 -8.74 16.10
C GLY A 80 -2.17 -9.56 16.14
N ALA A 81 -3.15 -9.15 15.35
CA ALA A 81 -4.41 -9.87 15.23
C ALA A 81 -4.25 -11.23 14.54
N MET A 82 -3.34 -11.36 13.58
CA MET A 82 -3.00 -12.66 12.96
C MET A 82 -2.38 -13.63 13.96
N VAL A 83 -1.40 -13.21 14.75
CA VAL A 83 -0.71 -14.07 15.73
C VAL A 83 -1.65 -14.50 16.87
N ALA A 84 -2.59 -13.64 17.27
CA ALA A 84 -3.61 -14.01 18.26
C ALA A 84 -4.52 -15.16 17.78
N GLY A 85 -4.79 -15.24 16.48
CA GLY A 85 -5.61 -16.29 15.86
C GLY A 85 -4.89 -17.62 15.62
N THR A 86 -3.56 -17.67 15.71
CA THR A 86 -2.77 -18.90 15.42
C THR A 86 -2.52 -19.77 16.65
N ARG A 87 -2.95 -19.39 17.86
CA ARG A 87 -2.69 -20.15 19.09
C ARG A 87 -3.56 -21.39 19.32
N PHE A 88 -4.57 -21.63 18.49
CA PHE A 88 -5.39 -22.84 18.55
C PHE A 88 -5.75 -23.30 17.14
N ARG A 89 -4.83 -24.00 16.49
CA ARG A 89 -5.11 -24.88 15.36
C ARG A 89 -4.09 -26.01 15.34
#